data_AF-A0AAJ2KTK9-F1
#
_entry.id   AF-A0AAJ2KTK9-F1
#
_cell.length_a   1.000
_cell.length_b   1.000
_cell.length_c   1.000
_cell.angle_alpha   90.00
_cell.angle_beta   90.00
_cell.angle_gamma   90.00
#
_symmetry.space_group_name_H-M   'P 1'
#
loop_
_entity.id
_entity.type
_entity.pdbx_description
1 polymer ?
#
loop_
_entity_poly.entity_id
_entity_poly.type
_entity_poly.pdbx_seq_one_letter_code
_entity_poly.pdbx_strand_id
1 'polypeptide(L)'
;MSKPTLDNKTRNYLTELQYTDDFTVEDVRTIIHERSKSDLSDIDMRVYHSKDLNIGIESGFDGSAIHLYNEDQNINEVYYIFRGTAKFEDIYYNAAGIATASNNDQIEDAGVFFKKVQNKLPPVNQEIYGDGHSLGGHLITSLALNTKAFSDVRGLNDAPINVFQMATYDREFNRYLVNHTGEFDTNKIKEETITALARDFYKEQSKVISHTRVKGDPLYSQSFPGKLYIGEQIHYIGDLETRDFPDVGQYPLSNLAKYSPVLTLDKLRYESKVGSLFWLVRETDQRFGSEGVEYVMTNWQDILRRSAARPEGQLALGASGTYLLYTAQQALRSPGILYQSYEVKSNWHLVHNHTLDALISYYNEQHDTKQTIYQIQDVISGEYVLLNKQDLREFGLRYEHAIEQKYLILQELRTFLHQEIDDLYDEVKRDLNAKMTSLESSPGSIVSTPKRSTGGVLGGSFSDFRTLDRIEFDRSFKPMDEAITNPVYNVINQIENEINHLESFVSSFQATYLEMFATDESIASSIGTYAR
;
A
#
# COMPACT_ATOMS: atom_id res chain seq x y z
N MET A 1 8.08 8.44 -20.63
CA MET A 1 7.22 7.49 -21.37
C MET A 1 6.15 8.31 -22.08
N SER A 2 5.83 7.99 -23.33
CA SER A 2 4.66 8.59 -24.00
C SER A 2 3.39 8.06 -23.35
N LYS A 3 2.39 8.93 -23.19
CA LYS A 3 1.09 8.53 -22.64
C LYS A 3 0.40 7.59 -23.65
N PRO A 4 -0.18 6.46 -23.21
CA PRO A 4 -0.90 5.55 -24.11
C PRO A 4 -2.04 6.26 -24.82
N THR A 5 -2.31 5.91 -26.08
CA THR A 5 -3.45 6.44 -26.84
C THR A 5 -4.77 6.07 -26.15
N LEU A 6 -4.87 4.85 -25.64
CA LEU A 6 -6.05 4.37 -24.91
C LEU A 6 -5.93 4.64 -23.40
N ASP A 7 -6.93 5.33 -22.86
CA ASP A 7 -7.01 5.55 -21.42
C ASP A 7 -7.40 4.28 -20.64
N ASN A 8 -7.16 4.30 -19.33
CA ASN A 8 -7.41 3.16 -18.46
C ASN A 8 -8.89 2.74 -18.42
N LYS A 9 -9.84 3.67 -18.62
CA LYS A 9 -11.27 3.35 -18.68
C LYS A 9 -11.56 2.52 -19.92
N THR A 10 -11.10 2.97 -21.08
CA THR A 10 -11.26 2.29 -22.36
C THR A 10 -10.63 0.91 -22.31
N ARG A 11 -9.40 0.80 -21.78
CA ARG A 11 -8.71 -0.49 -21.63
C ARG A 11 -9.44 -1.47 -20.70
N ASN A 12 -10.14 -0.99 -19.65
CA ASN A 12 -10.96 -1.87 -18.80
C ASN A 12 -12.13 -2.49 -19.60
N TYR A 13 -12.80 -1.71 -20.45
CA TYR A 13 -13.86 -2.22 -21.33
C TYR A 13 -13.30 -3.15 -22.42
N LEU A 14 -12.09 -2.91 -22.94
CA LEU A 14 -11.44 -3.87 -23.84
C LEU A 14 -11.08 -5.18 -23.11
N THR A 15 -10.75 -5.12 -21.83
CA THR A 15 -10.56 -6.32 -21.00
C THR A 15 -11.87 -7.08 -20.81
N GLU A 16 -13.00 -6.38 -20.72
CA GLU A 16 -14.34 -7.00 -20.67
C GLU A 16 -14.70 -7.64 -22.01
N LEU A 17 -14.34 -6.99 -23.12
CA LEU A 17 -14.53 -7.54 -24.45
C LEU A 17 -13.79 -8.87 -24.65
N GLN A 18 -12.66 -9.11 -24.00
CA GLN A 18 -11.96 -10.41 -24.04
C GLN A 18 -12.79 -11.58 -23.48
N TYR A 19 -13.83 -11.31 -22.68
CA TYR A 19 -14.78 -12.33 -22.22
C TYR A 19 -15.86 -12.65 -23.24
N THR A 20 -15.95 -11.86 -24.33
CA THR A 20 -16.71 -12.20 -25.52
C THR A 20 -15.83 -13.03 -26.45
N ASP A 21 -16.34 -14.17 -26.92
CA ASP A 21 -15.59 -15.00 -27.86
C ASP A 21 -15.47 -14.28 -29.22
N ASP A 22 -14.25 -14.27 -29.78
CA ASP A 22 -13.93 -13.87 -31.15
C ASP A 22 -14.33 -12.43 -31.54
N PHE A 23 -14.09 -11.47 -30.65
CA PHE A 23 -14.36 -10.05 -30.94
C PHE A 23 -13.54 -9.51 -32.13
N THR A 24 -14.09 -8.55 -32.84
CA THR A 24 -13.51 -8.01 -34.08
C THR A 24 -12.90 -6.63 -33.90
N VAL A 25 -12.21 -6.14 -34.94
CA VAL A 25 -11.74 -4.75 -35.04
C VAL A 25 -12.91 -3.76 -34.85
N GLU A 26 -14.12 -4.08 -35.34
CA GLU A 26 -15.27 -3.18 -35.24
C GLU A 26 -15.78 -3.06 -33.79
N ASP A 27 -15.74 -4.14 -33.03
CA ASP A 27 -16.10 -4.15 -31.61
C ASP A 27 -15.12 -3.26 -30.81
N VAL A 28 -13.82 -3.37 -31.11
CA VAL A 28 -12.78 -2.51 -30.52
C VAL A 28 -13.01 -1.04 -30.88
N ARG A 29 -13.28 -0.73 -32.15
CA ARG A 29 -13.58 0.65 -32.61
C ARG A 29 -14.81 1.21 -31.91
N THR A 30 -15.84 0.39 -31.72
CA THR A 30 -17.07 0.78 -31.01
C THR A 30 -16.77 1.18 -29.58
N ILE A 31 -16.05 0.34 -28.83
CA ILE A 31 -15.65 0.65 -27.44
C ILE A 31 -14.82 1.92 -27.38
N ILE A 32 -13.83 2.07 -28.25
CA ILE A 32 -12.97 3.26 -28.27
C ILE A 32 -13.79 4.52 -28.54
N HIS A 33 -14.67 4.49 -29.56
CA HIS A 33 -15.51 5.63 -29.91
C HIS A 33 -16.43 6.01 -28.75
N GLU A 34 -17.10 5.04 -28.13
CA GLU A 34 -18.05 5.29 -27.04
C GLU A 34 -17.38 5.83 -25.78
N ARG A 35 -16.17 5.38 -25.46
CA ARG A 35 -15.50 5.65 -24.18
C ARG A 35 -14.51 6.81 -24.25
N SER A 36 -13.66 6.84 -25.27
CA SER A 36 -12.61 7.86 -25.39
C SER A 36 -13.07 9.12 -26.13
N LYS A 37 -14.18 9.05 -26.88
CA LYS A 37 -14.61 10.08 -27.85
C LYS A 37 -13.52 10.47 -28.86
N SER A 38 -12.49 9.63 -29.02
CA SER A 38 -11.42 9.85 -29.99
C SER A 38 -11.83 9.30 -31.33
N ASP A 39 -11.64 10.10 -32.38
CA ASP A 39 -11.80 9.64 -33.75
C ASP A 39 -10.51 8.96 -34.21
N LEU A 40 -10.52 7.62 -34.24
CA LEU A 40 -9.39 6.81 -34.72
C LEU A 40 -9.60 6.33 -36.16
N SER A 41 -10.38 7.06 -36.97
CA SER A 41 -10.64 6.70 -38.37
C SER A 41 -9.37 6.60 -39.21
N ASP A 42 -8.34 7.40 -38.91
CA ASP A 42 -7.04 7.40 -39.59
C ASP A 42 -6.03 6.39 -39.01
N ILE A 43 -6.42 5.57 -38.02
CA ILE A 43 -5.53 4.57 -37.39
C ILE A 43 -5.77 3.18 -38.00
N ASP A 44 -4.70 2.54 -38.49
CA ASP A 44 -4.71 1.11 -38.84
C ASP A 44 -4.80 0.28 -37.56
N MET A 45 -5.79 -0.60 -37.49
CA MET A 45 -6.09 -1.39 -36.31
C MET A 45 -6.13 -2.87 -36.69
N ARG A 46 -5.42 -3.69 -35.92
CA ARG A 46 -5.42 -5.15 -36.08
C ARG A 46 -5.68 -5.82 -34.74
N VAL A 47 -6.45 -6.90 -34.78
CA VAL A 47 -6.70 -7.76 -33.62
C VAL A 47 -6.11 -9.14 -33.92
N TYR A 48 -5.42 -9.70 -32.94
CA TYR A 48 -4.88 -11.06 -32.99
C TYR A 48 -5.43 -11.84 -31.80
N HIS A 49 -6.00 -13.01 -32.05
CA HIS A 49 -6.41 -13.92 -30.98
C HIS A 49 -5.44 -15.10 -30.86
N SER A 50 -5.23 -15.56 -29.63
CA SER A 50 -4.47 -16.78 -29.34
C SER A 50 -5.05 -18.02 -30.05
N LYS A 51 -6.38 -18.14 -30.07
CA LYS A 51 -7.13 -19.21 -30.75
C LYS A 51 -6.79 -19.31 -32.25
N ASP A 52 -6.76 -18.19 -32.96
CA ASP A 52 -6.40 -18.13 -34.40
C ASP A 52 -4.98 -18.60 -34.69
N LEU A 53 -4.11 -18.57 -33.67
CA LEU A 53 -2.72 -18.98 -33.75
C LEU A 53 -2.48 -20.40 -33.23
N ASN A 54 -3.55 -21.13 -32.87
CA ASN A 54 -3.53 -22.44 -32.22
C ASN A 54 -2.66 -22.44 -30.95
N ILE A 55 -2.82 -21.43 -30.10
CA ILE A 55 -2.13 -21.32 -28.80
C ILE A 55 -3.19 -21.43 -27.70
N GLY A 56 -2.87 -22.13 -26.60
CA GLY A 56 -3.79 -22.27 -25.48
C GLY A 56 -4.78 -23.44 -25.55
N ILE A 57 -4.70 -24.27 -26.59
CA ILE A 57 -5.63 -25.41 -26.79
C ILE A 57 -5.54 -26.42 -25.64
N GLU A 58 -4.33 -26.71 -25.16
CA GLU A 58 -4.10 -27.66 -24.07
C GLU A 58 -3.99 -26.95 -22.71
N SER A 59 -3.37 -25.78 -22.66
CA SER A 59 -3.13 -25.05 -21.41
C SER A 59 -4.37 -24.30 -20.89
N GLY A 60 -5.32 -23.97 -21.77
CA GLY A 60 -6.45 -23.09 -21.49
C GLY A 60 -6.13 -21.60 -21.58
N PHE A 61 -4.94 -21.22 -22.08
CA PHE A 61 -4.59 -19.82 -22.28
C PHE A 61 -5.53 -19.14 -23.29
N ASP A 62 -6.11 -18.01 -22.90
CA ASP A 62 -6.95 -17.18 -23.76
C ASP A 62 -6.52 -15.72 -23.65
N GLY A 63 -5.95 -15.21 -24.73
CA GLY A 63 -5.53 -13.82 -24.84
C GLY A 63 -5.65 -13.28 -26.24
N SER A 64 -5.70 -11.95 -26.32
CA SER A 64 -5.71 -11.19 -27.57
C SER A 64 -4.69 -10.05 -27.54
N ALA A 65 -4.34 -9.55 -28.72
CA ALA A 65 -3.51 -8.37 -28.90
C ALA A 65 -4.16 -7.41 -29.89
N ILE A 66 -4.24 -6.14 -29.53
CA ILE A 66 -4.76 -5.06 -30.36
C ILE A 66 -3.59 -4.17 -30.76
N HIS A 67 -3.30 -4.07 -32.06
CA HIS A 67 -2.26 -3.20 -32.60
C HIS A 67 -2.90 -1.94 -33.18
N LEU A 68 -2.45 -0.78 -32.71
CA LEU A 68 -2.78 0.53 -33.25
C LEU A 68 -1.56 1.11 -33.97
N TYR A 69 -1.74 1.50 -35.23
CA TYR A 69 -0.65 2.02 -36.05
C TYR A 69 -1.07 3.24 -36.87
N ASN A 70 -0.32 4.33 -36.73
CA ASN A 70 -0.39 5.50 -37.58
C ASN A 70 0.98 6.18 -37.61
N GLU A 71 1.63 6.18 -38.78
CA GLU A 71 2.96 6.77 -38.96
C GLU A 71 2.96 8.30 -38.77
N ASP A 72 1.96 8.99 -39.33
CA ASP A 72 1.84 10.45 -39.28
C ASP A 72 1.64 11.00 -37.85
N GLN A 73 0.99 10.20 -37.00
CA GLN A 73 0.72 10.51 -35.60
C GLN A 73 1.77 9.90 -34.65
N ASN A 74 2.77 9.19 -35.17
CA ASN A 74 3.79 8.46 -34.41
C ASN A 74 3.18 7.46 -33.41
N ILE A 75 2.11 6.78 -33.81
CA ILE A 75 1.41 5.76 -33.02
C ILE A 75 1.87 4.39 -33.52
N ASN A 76 2.46 3.60 -32.60
CA ASN A 76 2.79 2.21 -32.82
C ASN A 76 2.67 1.47 -31.49
N GLU A 77 1.44 1.14 -31.13
CA GLU A 77 1.08 0.66 -29.81
C GLU A 77 0.44 -0.72 -29.88
N VAL A 78 0.79 -1.61 -28.96
CA VAL A 78 0.24 -2.97 -28.88
C VAL A 78 -0.34 -3.20 -27.49
N TYR A 79 -1.62 -3.52 -27.42
CA TYR A 79 -2.34 -3.80 -26.18
C TYR A 79 -2.62 -5.30 -26.08
N TYR A 80 -1.89 -5.98 -25.20
CA TYR A 80 -2.14 -7.38 -24.86
C TYR A 80 -3.19 -7.47 -23.76
N ILE A 81 -4.20 -8.31 -23.96
CA ILE A 81 -5.33 -8.48 -23.04
C ILE A 81 -5.49 -9.96 -22.74
N PHE A 82 -5.25 -10.35 -21.50
CA PHE A 82 -5.31 -11.75 -21.06
C PHE A 82 -6.53 -11.99 -20.20
N ARG A 83 -7.26 -13.05 -20.56
CA ARG A 83 -8.46 -13.48 -19.86
C ARG A 83 -8.08 -14.27 -18.62
N GLY A 84 -8.80 -14.04 -17.53
CA GLY A 84 -8.85 -14.96 -16.40
C GLY A 84 -10.16 -15.75 -16.35
N THR A 85 -10.25 -16.72 -15.48
CA THR A 85 -11.47 -17.50 -15.26
C THR A 85 -12.55 -16.65 -14.55
N ALA A 86 -13.83 -16.92 -14.81
CA ALA A 86 -14.93 -16.01 -14.45
C ALA A 86 -15.78 -16.45 -13.24
N LYS A 87 -15.70 -17.71 -12.78
CA LYS A 87 -16.55 -18.23 -11.70
C LYS A 87 -15.83 -18.23 -10.35
N PHE A 88 -16.61 -18.21 -9.26
CA PHE A 88 -16.07 -18.18 -7.89
C PHE A 88 -15.30 -19.45 -7.52
N GLU A 89 -15.77 -20.61 -7.94
CA GLU A 89 -15.03 -21.88 -7.81
C GLU A 89 -13.66 -21.77 -8.50
N ASP A 90 -13.60 -21.01 -9.59
CA ASP A 90 -12.38 -20.76 -10.35
C ASP A 90 -11.40 -19.84 -9.62
N ILE A 91 -11.86 -18.98 -8.70
CA ILE A 91 -11.00 -18.07 -7.91
C ILE A 91 -10.10 -18.87 -6.96
N TYR A 92 -10.68 -19.82 -6.24
CA TYR A 92 -9.91 -20.70 -5.37
C TYR A 92 -9.07 -21.70 -6.16
N TYR A 93 -9.55 -22.13 -7.32
CA TYR A 93 -8.77 -22.91 -8.28
C TYR A 93 -7.55 -22.12 -8.76
N ASN A 94 -7.70 -20.85 -9.14
CA ASN A 94 -6.61 -19.99 -9.59
C ASN A 94 -5.58 -19.80 -8.47
N ALA A 95 -6.06 -19.51 -7.26
CA ALA A 95 -5.21 -19.42 -6.09
C ALA A 95 -4.46 -20.73 -5.80
N ALA A 96 -5.12 -21.89 -5.93
CA ALA A 96 -4.52 -23.20 -5.68
C ALA A 96 -3.54 -23.63 -6.80
N GLY A 97 -3.86 -23.39 -8.07
CA GLY A 97 -2.97 -23.63 -9.21
C GLY A 97 -1.71 -22.77 -9.11
N ILE A 98 -1.86 -21.49 -8.79
CA ILE A 98 -0.71 -20.60 -8.57
C ILE A 98 0.07 -21.00 -7.31
N ALA A 99 -0.60 -21.33 -6.21
CA ALA A 99 0.03 -21.74 -4.95
C ALA A 99 0.94 -22.96 -5.10
N THR A 100 0.59 -23.87 -6.02
CA THR A 100 1.32 -25.12 -6.21
C THR A 100 2.54 -24.99 -7.09
N ALA A 101 2.63 -23.89 -7.86
CA ALA A 101 3.72 -23.57 -8.77
C ALA A 101 4.06 -24.72 -9.73
N SER A 102 3.10 -25.61 -10.04
CA SER A 102 3.36 -26.85 -10.75
C SER A 102 3.32 -26.74 -12.26
N ASN A 103 2.60 -25.76 -12.81
CA ASN A 103 2.35 -25.68 -14.24
C ASN A 103 2.70 -24.28 -14.79
N ASN A 104 3.57 -24.23 -15.80
CA ASN A 104 3.97 -23.02 -16.51
C ASN A 104 3.31 -22.90 -17.88
N ASP A 105 2.53 -23.87 -18.33
CA ASP A 105 2.05 -24.02 -19.70
C ASP A 105 1.29 -22.77 -20.17
N GLN A 106 0.42 -22.19 -19.33
CA GLN A 106 -0.28 -20.95 -19.70
C GLN A 106 0.64 -19.72 -19.80
N ILE A 107 1.68 -19.64 -18.95
CA ILE A 107 2.66 -18.54 -19.01
C ILE A 107 3.60 -18.73 -20.22
N GLU A 108 3.95 -19.97 -20.53
CA GLU A 108 4.72 -20.33 -21.72
C GLU A 108 3.93 -20.02 -23.00
N ASP A 109 2.65 -20.41 -23.07
CA ASP A 109 1.74 -20.08 -24.16
C ASP A 109 1.54 -18.57 -24.32
N ALA A 110 1.40 -17.83 -23.22
CA ALA A 110 1.40 -16.36 -23.25
C ALA A 110 2.69 -15.80 -23.87
N GLY A 111 3.85 -16.38 -23.53
CA GLY A 111 5.14 -16.03 -24.13
C GLY A 111 5.25 -16.39 -25.61
N VAL A 112 4.69 -17.52 -26.04
CA VAL A 112 4.63 -17.92 -27.44
C VAL A 112 3.70 -17.00 -28.23
N PHE A 113 2.54 -16.66 -27.66
CA PHE A 113 1.59 -15.70 -28.23
C PHE A 113 2.23 -14.34 -28.46
N PHE A 114 2.87 -13.79 -27.42
CA PHE A 114 3.64 -12.55 -27.50
C PHE A 114 4.64 -12.59 -28.65
N LYS A 115 5.50 -13.62 -28.71
CA LYS A 115 6.50 -13.74 -29.78
C LYS A 115 5.86 -13.84 -31.17
N LYS A 116 4.77 -14.59 -31.33
CA LYS A 116 4.07 -14.73 -32.63
C LYS A 116 3.45 -13.40 -33.08
N VAL A 117 2.85 -12.65 -32.16
CA VAL A 117 2.29 -11.32 -32.46
C VAL A 117 3.43 -10.37 -32.83
N GLN A 118 4.47 -10.24 -32.00
CA GLN A 118 5.61 -9.36 -32.29
C GLN A 118 6.24 -9.63 -33.66
N ASN A 119 6.34 -10.90 -34.08
CA ASN A 119 6.88 -11.26 -35.40
C ASN A 119 5.97 -10.85 -36.59
N LYS A 120 4.68 -10.59 -36.36
CA LYS A 120 3.74 -10.10 -37.38
C LYS A 120 3.72 -8.57 -37.47
N LEU A 121 4.30 -7.88 -36.51
CA LEU A 121 4.29 -6.42 -36.43
C LEU A 121 5.50 -5.81 -37.15
N PRO A 122 5.41 -4.54 -37.60
CA PRO A 122 6.54 -3.84 -38.20
C PRO A 122 7.74 -3.74 -37.24
N PRO A 123 9.00 -3.87 -37.72
CA PRO A 123 10.21 -3.87 -36.90
C PRO A 123 10.65 -2.46 -36.44
N VAL A 124 9.69 -1.58 -36.17
CA VAL A 124 9.88 -0.26 -35.57
C VAL A 124 9.61 -0.34 -34.07
N ASN A 125 10.14 0.62 -33.30
CA ASN A 125 9.94 0.65 -31.86
C ASN A 125 8.45 0.73 -31.55
N GLN A 126 7.98 -0.13 -30.64
CA GLN A 126 6.57 -0.27 -30.26
C GLN A 126 6.43 0.03 -28.78
N GLU A 127 5.40 0.76 -28.41
CA GLU A 127 4.97 0.86 -27.02
C GLU A 127 4.04 -0.32 -26.72
N ILE A 128 4.39 -1.14 -25.73
CA ILE A 128 3.69 -2.40 -25.45
C ILE A 128 2.98 -2.28 -24.10
N TYR A 129 1.68 -2.54 -24.12
CA TYR A 129 0.80 -2.45 -22.97
C TYR A 129 0.19 -3.81 -22.66
N GLY A 130 -0.04 -4.07 -21.37
CA GLY A 130 -0.63 -5.32 -20.90
C GLY A 130 -1.77 -5.10 -19.93
N ASP A 131 -2.87 -5.82 -20.10
CA ASP A 131 -4.01 -5.83 -19.21
C ASP A 131 -4.43 -7.27 -18.92
N GLY A 132 -4.70 -7.59 -17.66
CA GLY A 132 -5.12 -8.94 -17.30
C GLY A 132 -6.02 -8.97 -16.09
N HIS A 133 -7.17 -9.65 -16.20
CA HIS A 133 -8.11 -9.83 -15.12
C HIS A 133 -7.93 -11.19 -14.43
N SER A 134 -8.04 -11.27 -13.10
CA SER A 134 -7.93 -12.53 -12.34
C SER A 134 -6.64 -13.31 -12.69
N LEU A 135 -6.74 -14.56 -13.15
CA LEU A 135 -5.58 -15.33 -13.64
C LEU A 135 -4.86 -14.65 -14.82
N GLY A 136 -5.57 -13.94 -15.69
CA GLY A 136 -4.96 -13.18 -16.79
C GLY A 136 -3.98 -12.11 -16.29
N GLY A 137 -4.26 -11.52 -15.11
CA GLY A 137 -3.35 -10.58 -14.45
C GLY A 137 -2.05 -11.22 -13.98
N HIS A 138 -2.12 -12.46 -13.48
CA HIS A 138 -0.94 -13.26 -13.16
C HIS A 138 -0.09 -13.56 -14.41
N LEU A 139 -0.73 -13.94 -15.52
CA LEU A 139 -0.06 -14.26 -16.77
C LEU A 139 0.64 -13.03 -17.38
N ILE A 140 -0.05 -11.90 -17.47
CA ILE A 140 0.51 -10.68 -18.09
C ILE A 140 1.64 -10.10 -17.25
N THR A 141 1.50 -10.14 -15.91
CA THR A 141 2.56 -9.72 -14.98
C THR A 141 3.78 -10.62 -15.11
N SER A 142 3.60 -11.95 -15.09
CA SER A 142 4.71 -12.91 -15.25
C SER A 142 5.43 -12.74 -16.59
N LEU A 143 4.68 -12.54 -17.67
CA LEU A 143 5.23 -12.27 -19.00
C LEU A 143 6.02 -10.96 -19.03
N ALA A 144 5.51 -9.90 -18.41
CA ALA A 144 6.17 -8.60 -18.37
C ALA A 144 7.51 -8.63 -17.63
N LEU A 145 7.55 -9.34 -16.50
CA LEU A 145 8.77 -9.54 -15.71
C LEU A 145 9.87 -10.25 -16.52
N ASN A 146 9.50 -11.29 -17.27
CA ASN A 146 10.45 -12.09 -18.06
C ASN A 146 10.88 -11.38 -19.35
N THR A 147 9.94 -10.78 -20.09
CA THR A 147 10.22 -10.17 -21.41
C THR A 147 10.86 -8.80 -21.31
N LYS A 148 10.61 -8.06 -20.23
CA LYS A 148 11.13 -6.69 -20.00
C LYS A 148 10.76 -5.72 -21.14
N ALA A 149 9.70 -6.02 -21.88
CA ALA A 149 9.33 -5.34 -23.12
C ALA A 149 8.15 -4.37 -22.98
N PHE A 150 7.47 -4.40 -21.83
CA PHE A 150 6.25 -3.62 -21.60
C PHE A 150 6.57 -2.22 -21.08
N SER A 151 5.78 -1.26 -21.57
CA SER A 151 5.78 0.13 -21.12
C SER A 151 4.82 0.36 -19.96
N ASP A 152 3.70 -0.38 -19.89
CA ASP A 152 2.75 -0.37 -18.78
C ASP A 152 1.91 -1.66 -18.75
N VAL A 153 1.72 -2.22 -17.55
CA VAL A 153 1.01 -3.47 -17.28
C VAL A 153 0.07 -3.28 -16.11
N ARG A 154 -1.18 -3.71 -16.27
CA ARG A 154 -2.23 -3.59 -15.25
C ARG A 154 -2.84 -4.94 -14.92
N GLY A 155 -2.69 -5.36 -13.68
CA GLY A 155 -3.47 -6.45 -13.08
C GLY A 155 -4.80 -5.91 -12.58
N LEU A 156 -5.92 -6.51 -12.99
CA LEU A 156 -7.28 -6.12 -12.60
C LEU A 156 -7.89 -7.23 -11.74
N ASN A 157 -8.17 -6.97 -10.46
CA ASN A 157 -8.53 -8.02 -9.48
C ASN A 157 -7.64 -9.27 -9.64
N ASP A 158 -6.34 -9.05 -9.85
CA ASP A 158 -5.44 -10.05 -10.39
C ASP A 158 -4.96 -11.05 -9.34
N ALA A 159 -4.68 -12.26 -9.83
CA ALA A 159 -3.91 -13.21 -9.05
C ALA A 159 -2.44 -12.76 -8.97
N PRO A 160 -1.77 -12.96 -7.83
CA PRO A 160 -0.36 -12.61 -7.70
C PRO A 160 0.51 -13.55 -8.53
N ILE A 161 1.77 -13.17 -8.75
CA ILE A 161 2.76 -14.13 -9.26
C ILE A 161 3.15 -15.13 -8.15
N ASN A 162 3.69 -16.28 -8.56
CA ASN A 162 4.37 -17.19 -7.66
C ASN A 162 5.88 -17.16 -7.91
N VAL A 163 6.67 -16.82 -6.89
CA VAL A 163 8.14 -16.70 -7.04
C VAL A 163 8.83 -18.02 -7.38
N PHE A 164 8.31 -19.16 -6.92
CA PHE A 164 8.85 -20.48 -7.27
C PHE A 164 8.54 -20.83 -8.73
N GLN A 165 7.35 -20.45 -9.21
CA GLN A 165 6.95 -20.60 -10.61
C GLN A 165 7.81 -19.71 -11.51
N MET A 166 8.00 -18.44 -11.13
CA MET A 166 8.90 -17.51 -11.83
C MET A 166 10.33 -18.04 -11.89
N ALA A 167 10.83 -18.67 -10.82
CA ALA A 167 12.15 -19.28 -10.80
C ALA A 167 12.28 -20.49 -11.75
N THR A 168 11.17 -21.04 -12.24
CA THR A 168 11.15 -22.11 -13.25
C THR A 168 10.95 -21.54 -14.65
N TYR A 169 10.06 -20.54 -14.78
CA TYR A 169 9.71 -19.89 -16.05
C TYR A 169 10.82 -18.97 -16.57
N ASP A 170 11.42 -18.15 -15.70
CA ASP A 170 12.47 -17.20 -16.04
C ASP A 170 13.86 -17.78 -15.71
N ARG A 171 14.58 -18.16 -16.77
CA ARG A 171 15.93 -18.75 -16.64
C ARG A 171 16.97 -17.77 -16.14
N GLU A 172 16.80 -16.47 -16.38
CA GLU A 172 17.74 -15.46 -15.87
C GLU A 172 17.55 -15.29 -14.37
N PHE A 173 16.30 -15.24 -13.92
CA PHE A 173 15.99 -15.21 -12.50
C PHE A 173 16.46 -16.47 -11.78
N ASN A 174 16.23 -17.66 -12.36
CA ASN A 174 16.76 -18.92 -11.81
C ASN A 174 18.28 -18.85 -11.61
N ARG A 175 19.03 -18.40 -12.63
CA ARG A 175 20.48 -18.25 -12.55
C ARG A 175 20.89 -17.25 -11.48
N TYR A 176 20.16 -16.15 -11.36
CA TYR A 176 20.37 -15.15 -10.32
C TYR A 176 20.19 -15.76 -8.92
N LEU A 177 19.15 -16.58 -8.70
CA LEU A 177 18.93 -17.28 -7.43
C LEU A 177 20.07 -18.25 -7.10
N VAL A 178 20.48 -19.09 -8.05
CA VAL A 178 21.58 -20.05 -7.86
C VAL A 178 22.87 -19.32 -7.49
N ASN A 179 23.18 -18.20 -8.13
CA ASN A 179 24.38 -17.41 -7.85
C ASN A 179 24.38 -16.79 -6.44
N HIS A 180 23.21 -16.36 -5.94
CA HIS A 180 23.10 -15.71 -4.62
C HIS A 180 22.95 -16.69 -3.46
N THR A 181 22.37 -17.87 -3.71
CA THR A 181 22.06 -18.85 -2.65
C THR A 181 22.96 -20.08 -2.67
N GLY A 182 23.58 -20.40 -3.81
CA GLY A 182 24.28 -21.66 -4.03
C GLY A 182 23.37 -22.88 -4.14
N GLU A 183 22.04 -22.72 -4.08
CA GLU A 183 21.07 -23.81 -4.13
C GLU A 183 20.47 -23.94 -5.53
N PHE A 184 20.48 -25.15 -6.07
CA PHE A 184 19.96 -25.46 -7.41
C PHE A 184 18.47 -25.85 -7.37
N ASP A 185 18.00 -26.40 -6.24
CA ASP A 185 16.59 -26.72 -6.03
C ASP A 185 15.88 -25.53 -5.37
N THR A 186 15.13 -24.78 -6.16
CA THR A 186 14.42 -23.58 -5.72
C THR A 186 13.46 -23.84 -4.56
N ASN A 187 12.94 -25.07 -4.40
CA ASN A 187 12.05 -25.44 -3.31
C ASN A 187 12.76 -25.52 -1.94
N LYS A 188 14.10 -25.54 -1.91
CA LYS A 188 14.89 -25.52 -0.68
C LYS A 188 15.28 -24.10 -0.24
N ILE A 189 15.09 -23.12 -1.12
CA ILE A 189 15.30 -21.72 -0.77
C ILE A 189 14.12 -21.28 0.10
N LYS A 190 14.42 -20.64 1.24
CA LYS A 190 13.37 -20.08 2.11
C LYS A 190 12.54 -19.05 1.36
N GLU A 191 11.23 -19.06 1.61
CA GLU A 191 10.27 -18.19 0.91
C GLU A 191 10.61 -16.71 1.07
N GLU A 192 11.04 -16.28 2.26
CA GLU A 192 11.44 -14.89 2.51
C GLU A 192 12.66 -14.50 1.67
N THR A 193 13.60 -15.43 1.50
CA THR A 193 14.83 -15.21 0.72
C THR A 193 14.54 -15.12 -0.78
N ILE A 194 13.79 -16.08 -1.35
CA ILE A 194 13.45 -16.03 -2.78
C ILE A 194 12.56 -14.83 -3.10
N THR A 195 11.67 -14.43 -2.19
CA THR A 195 10.83 -13.24 -2.36
C THR A 195 11.65 -11.96 -2.37
N ALA A 196 12.60 -11.80 -1.44
CA ALA A 196 13.50 -10.66 -1.42
C ALA A 196 14.37 -10.57 -2.69
N LEU A 197 14.92 -11.72 -3.13
CA LEU A 197 15.71 -11.81 -4.36
C LEU A 197 14.88 -11.56 -5.62
N ALA A 198 13.60 -12.00 -5.66
CA ALA A 198 12.68 -11.68 -6.76
C ALA A 198 12.44 -10.18 -6.86
N ARG A 199 12.21 -9.52 -5.72
CA ARG A 199 11.99 -8.07 -5.66
C ARG A 199 13.21 -7.28 -6.12
N ASP A 200 14.42 -7.71 -5.75
CA ASP A 200 15.66 -7.11 -6.22
C ASP A 200 15.87 -7.32 -7.73
N PHE A 201 15.75 -8.56 -8.19
CA PHE A 201 15.97 -8.93 -9.59
C PHE A 201 15.01 -8.21 -10.55
N TYR A 202 13.74 -8.08 -10.16
CA TYR A 202 12.69 -7.48 -11.00
C TYR A 202 12.41 -6.01 -10.70
N LYS A 203 13.27 -5.33 -9.95
CA LYS A 203 13.06 -3.94 -9.49
C LYS A 203 12.77 -2.94 -10.61
N GLU A 204 13.41 -3.10 -11.78
CA GLU A 204 13.15 -2.20 -12.91
C GLU A 204 11.84 -2.54 -13.61
N GLN A 205 11.50 -3.82 -13.73
CA GLN A 205 10.25 -4.28 -14.34
C GLN A 205 9.04 -3.95 -13.47
N SER A 206 9.19 -3.88 -12.14
CA SER A 206 8.08 -3.53 -11.25
C SER A 206 7.57 -2.10 -11.44
N LYS A 207 8.38 -1.20 -11.99
CA LYS A 207 8.03 0.22 -12.22
C LYS A 207 6.88 0.40 -13.21
N VAL A 208 6.73 -0.54 -14.14
CA VAL A 208 5.68 -0.49 -15.18
C VAL A 208 4.46 -1.33 -14.80
N ILE A 209 4.43 -1.94 -13.62
CA ILE A 209 3.37 -2.85 -13.20
C ILE A 209 2.52 -2.16 -12.12
N SER A 210 1.21 -2.13 -12.35
CA SER A 210 0.20 -1.65 -11.40
C SER A 210 -0.91 -2.69 -11.19
N HIS A 211 -1.54 -2.65 -10.03
CA HIS A 211 -2.66 -3.53 -9.69
C HIS A 211 -3.88 -2.69 -9.33
N THR A 212 -5.02 -2.91 -9.98
CA THR A 212 -6.31 -2.29 -9.61
C THR A 212 -7.20 -3.35 -8.98
N ARG A 213 -7.72 -3.07 -7.78
CA ARG A 213 -8.44 -4.06 -6.97
C ARG A 213 -9.67 -3.46 -6.32
N VAL A 214 -10.77 -4.20 -6.36
CA VAL A 214 -11.97 -3.87 -5.60
C VAL A 214 -11.76 -4.29 -4.14
N LYS A 215 -12.06 -3.39 -3.19
CA LYS A 215 -11.98 -3.75 -1.76
C LYS A 215 -12.94 -4.92 -1.45
N GLY A 216 -12.48 -5.87 -0.65
CA GLY A 216 -13.25 -7.09 -0.36
C GLY A 216 -13.18 -8.18 -1.44
N ASP A 217 -12.37 -8.00 -2.49
CA ASP A 217 -12.10 -9.05 -3.48
C ASP A 217 -11.60 -10.36 -2.81
N PRO A 218 -12.20 -11.53 -3.14
CA PRO A 218 -11.83 -12.81 -2.55
C PRO A 218 -10.45 -13.33 -2.94
N LEU A 219 -9.92 -12.98 -4.12
CA LEU A 219 -8.65 -13.53 -4.59
C LEU A 219 -7.46 -12.91 -3.86
N TYR A 220 -7.49 -11.59 -3.69
CA TYR A 220 -6.42 -10.84 -3.06
C TYR A 220 -6.13 -11.29 -1.62
N SER A 221 -7.17 -11.66 -0.86
CA SER A 221 -7.02 -12.00 0.55
C SER A 221 -6.40 -13.38 0.81
N GLN A 222 -6.33 -14.27 -0.19
CA GLN A 222 -5.89 -15.64 0.03
C GLN A 222 -4.38 -15.72 0.23
N SER A 223 -3.92 -16.38 1.29
CA SER A 223 -2.50 -16.65 1.52
C SER A 223 -2.09 -18.01 0.97
N PHE A 224 -0.94 -18.06 0.30
CA PHE A 224 -0.33 -19.30 -0.15
C PHE A 224 1.18 -19.14 -0.37
N PRO A 225 1.96 -20.24 -0.34
CA PRO A 225 3.40 -20.18 -0.49
C PRO A 225 3.84 -19.58 -1.83
N GLY A 226 4.82 -18.68 -1.77
CA GLY A 226 5.43 -18.03 -2.92
C GLY A 226 4.63 -16.88 -3.50
N LYS A 227 3.51 -16.50 -2.85
CA LYS A 227 2.67 -15.37 -3.26
C LYS A 227 3.47 -14.07 -3.27
N LEU A 228 3.49 -13.41 -4.42
CA LEU A 228 4.10 -12.10 -4.56
C LEU A 228 3.26 -11.20 -5.46
N TYR A 229 2.76 -10.10 -4.90
CA TYR A 229 2.34 -8.95 -5.70
C TYR A 229 3.55 -8.05 -5.91
N ILE A 230 3.93 -7.91 -7.18
CA ILE A 230 5.10 -7.13 -7.61
C ILE A 230 4.62 -6.05 -8.57
N GLY A 231 5.01 -4.82 -8.26
CA GLY A 231 4.53 -3.62 -8.92
C GLY A 231 4.66 -2.45 -7.94
N GLU A 232 4.81 -1.25 -8.44
CA GLU A 232 4.97 -0.07 -7.57
C GLU A 232 3.63 0.48 -7.08
N GLN A 233 2.53 0.16 -7.77
CA GLN A 233 1.23 0.79 -7.53
C GLN A 233 0.12 -0.25 -7.31
N ILE A 234 -0.66 -0.05 -6.25
CA ILE A 234 -1.90 -0.78 -5.98
C ILE A 234 -3.03 0.24 -5.81
N HIS A 235 -3.97 0.25 -6.73
CA HIS A 235 -5.19 1.07 -6.70
C HIS A 235 -6.33 0.26 -6.09
N TYR A 236 -6.74 0.59 -4.88
CA TYR A 236 -7.99 0.13 -4.29
C TYR A 236 -9.14 1.00 -4.80
N ILE A 237 -10.24 0.34 -5.16
CA ILE A 237 -11.49 0.97 -5.58
C ILE A 237 -12.68 0.38 -4.82
N GLY A 238 -13.78 1.13 -4.74
CA GLY A 238 -14.98 0.75 -4.00
C GLY A 238 -14.97 1.30 -2.56
N ASP A 239 -15.87 0.81 -1.72
CA ASP A 239 -15.93 1.23 -0.32
C ASP A 239 -14.71 0.68 0.46
N LEU A 240 -13.79 1.57 0.83
CA LEU A 240 -12.55 1.25 1.53
C LEU A 240 -12.78 0.68 2.94
N GLU A 241 -13.96 0.92 3.54
CA GLU A 241 -14.37 0.34 4.83
C GLU A 241 -14.91 -1.09 4.67
N THR A 242 -15.08 -1.58 3.44
CA THR A 242 -15.46 -2.97 3.18
C THR A 242 -14.42 -3.91 3.78
N ARG A 243 -14.88 -4.87 4.57
CA ARG A 243 -13.99 -5.88 5.16
C ARG A 243 -13.36 -6.75 4.07
N ASP A 244 -12.10 -7.14 4.25
CA ASP A 244 -11.48 -8.11 3.37
C ASP A 244 -12.19 -9.46 3.43
N PHE A 245 -12.23 -10.15 2.29
CA PHE A 245 -12.80 -11.49 2.21
C PHE A 245 -11.99 -12.46 3.10
N PRO A 246 -12.63 -13.41 3.80
CA PRO A 246 -11.92 -14.37 4.65
C PRO A 246 -10.80 -15.12 3.92
N ASP A 247 -9.57 -15.05 4.46
CA ASP A 247 -8.43 -15.82 3.97
C ASP A 247 -8.58 -17.28 4.42
N VAL A 248 -8.81 -18.20 3.49
CA VAL A 248 -8.92 -19.64 3.80
C VAL A 248 -7.56 -20.33 3.84
N GLY A 249 -6.51 -19.69 3.33
CA GLY A 249 -5.14 -20.19 3.38
C GLY A 249 -4.54 -20.13 4.80
N GLN A 250 -5.03 -19.24 5.66
CA GLN A 250 -4.57 -19.09 7.03
C GLN A 250 -5.56 -19.66 8.06
N TYR A 251 -5.03 -20.13 9.19
CA TYR A 251 -5.86 -20.57 10.30
C TYR A 251 -6.53 -19.38 11.00
N PRO A 252 -7.87 -19.32 11.09
CA PRO A 252 -8.60 -18.11 11.51
C PRO A 252 -8.40 -17.73 12.98
N LEU A 253 -8.02 -18.69 13.83
CA LEU A 253 -7.84 -18.47 15.27
C LEU A 253 -6.35 -18.41 15.66
N SER A 254 -5.45 -18.08 14.72
CA SER A 254 -4.00 -18.07 14.94
C SER A 254 -3.55 -17.21 16.12
N ASN A 255 -4.21 -16.07 16.36
CA ASN A 255 -3.90 -15.19 17.48
C ASN A 255 -4.26 -15.80 18.84
N LEU A 256 -5.31 -16.63 18.89
CA LEU A 256 -5.76 -17.33 20.10
C LEU A 256 -5.03 -18.67 20.29
N ALA A 257 -4.53 -19.25 19.20
CA ALA A 257 -3.80 -20.53 19.23
C ALA A 257 -2.60 -20.49 20.17
N LYS A 258 -1.89 -19.35 20.24
CA LYS A 258 -0.73 -19.13 21.13
C LYS A 258 -1.03 -19.38 22.61
N TYR A 259 -2.29 -19.26 23.03
CA TYR A 259 -2.73 -19.37 24.42
C TYR A 259 -3.55 -20.64 24.71
N SER A 260 -3.83 -21.46 23.70
CA SER A 260 -4.65 -22.67 23.86
C SER A 260 -4.00 -23.86 23.16
N PRO A 261 -3.55 -24.89 23.90
CA PRO A 261 -3.01 -26.13 23.32
C PRO A 261 -4.00 -26.82 22.37
N VAL A 262 -5.31 -26.69 22.63
CA VAL A 262 -6.36 -27.25 21.77
C VAL A 262 -6.41 -26.52 20.43
N LEU A 263 -6.36 -25.18 20.44
CA LEU A 263 -6.33 -24.38 19.22
C LEU A 263 -4.98 -24.46 18.49
N THR A 264 -3.87 -24.69 19.20
CA THR A 264 -2.58 -25.01 18.58
C THR A 264 -2.65 -26.33 17.81
N LEU A 265 -3.23 -27.37 18.42
CA LEU A 265 -3.42 -28.65 17.73
C LEU A 265 -4.41 -28.52 16.56
N ASP A 266 -5.45 -27.71 16.71
CA ASP A 266 -6.40 -27.42 15.64
C ASP A 266 -5.75 -26.64 14.48
N LYS A 267 -4.88 -25.66 14.79
CA LYS A 267 -4.05 -24.93 13.83
C LYS A 267 -3.16 -25.89 13.02
N LEU A 268 -2.38 -26.74 13.68
CA LEU A 268 -1.52 -27.71 13.01
C LEU A 268 -2.32 -28.65 12.09
N ARG A 269 -3.51 -29.08 12.55
CA ARG A 269 -4.42 -29.87 11.73
C ARG A 269 -4.94 -29.08 10.53
N TYR A 270 -5.32 -27.82 10.72
CA TYR A 270 -5.80 -26.95 9.65
C TYR A 270 -4.74 -26.74 8.57
N GLU A 271 -3.53 -26.32 8.98
CA GLU A 271 -2.40 -26.07 8.08
C GLU A 271 -1.99 -27.34 7.33
N SER A 272 -1.93 -28.48 8.02
CA SER A 272 -1.68 -29.78 7.38
C SER A 272 -2.75 -30.14 6.34
N LYS A 273 -4.02 -29.81 6.58
CA LYS A 273 -5.13 -30.09 5.64
C LYS A 273 -5.10 -29.16 4.43
N VAL A 274 -4.90 -27.86 4.65
CA VAL A 274 -4.75 -26.87 3.57
C VAL A 274 -3.54 -27.24 2.70
N GLY A 275 -2.42 -27.59 3.33
CA GLY A 275 -1.24 -28.10 2.62
C GLY A 275 -1.50 -29.40 1.86
N SER A 276 -2.28 -30.33 2.41
CA SER A 276 -2.67 -31.57 1.73
C SER A 276 -3.59 -31.33 0.53
N LEU A 277 -4.49 -30.35 0.62
CA LEU A 277 -5.34 -29.92 -0.50
C LEU A 277 -4.49 -29.29 -1.61
N PHE A 278 -3.56 -28.39 -1.26
CA PHE A 278 -2.62 -27.84 -2.22
C PHE A 278 -1.75 -28.93 -2.85
N TRP A 279 -1.27 -29.90 -2.08
CA TRP A 279 -0.52 -31.04 -2.65
C TRP A 279 -1.37 -31.87 -3.62
N LEU A 280 -2.63 -32.15 -3.28
CA LEU A 280 -3.54 -32.88 -4.17
C LEU A 280 -3.80 -32.09 -5.45
N VAL A 281 -4.01 -30.77 -5.33
CA VAL A 281 -4.14 -29.87 -6.49
C VAL A 281 -2.88 -29.93 -7.33
N ARG A 282 -1.69 -29.85 -6.73
CA ARG A 282 -0.41 -29.94 -7.43
C ARG A 282 -0.25 -31.25 -8.21
N GLU A 283 -0.52 -32.39 -7.59
CA GLU A 283 -0.42 -33.70 -8.25
C GLU A 283 -1.47 -33.87 -9.35
N THR A 284 -2.66 -33.30 -9.15
CA THR A 284 -3.73 -33.34 -10.15
C THR A 284 -3.36 -32.47 -11.34
N ASP A 285 -2.85 -31.26 -11.09
CA ASP A 285 -2.33 -30.33 -12.10
C ASP A 285 -1.23 -30.99 -12.94
N GLN A 286 -0.24 -31.60 -12.28
CA GLN A 286 0.86 -32.30 -12.97
C GLN A 286 0.43 -33.50 -13.81
N ARG A 287 -0.69 -34.15 -13.48
CA ARG A 287 -1.15 -35.38 -14.16
C ARG A 287 -2.26 -35.16 -15.17
N PHE A 288 -3.10 -34.17 -14.92
CA PHE A 288 -4.38 -33.97 -15.61
C PHE A 288 -4.60 -32.52 -16.05
N GLY A 289 -3.65 -31.63 -15.79
CA GLY A 289 -3.73 -30.22 -16.16
C GLY A 289 -4.79 -29.43 -15.39
N SER A 290 -5.03 -28.21 -15.87
CA SER A 290 -6.00 -27.23 -15.34
C SER A 290 -7.41 -27.81 -15.19
N GLU A 291 -7.91 -28.52 -16.21
CA GLU A 291 -9.25 -29.14 -16.18
C GLU A 291 -9.38 -30.20 -15.07
N GLY A 292 -8.33 -30.97 -14.80
CA GLY A 292 -8.32 -31.96 -13.73
C GLY A 292 -8.39 -31.31 -12.34
N VAL A 293 -7.67 -30.20 -12.15
CA VAL A 293 -7.70 -29.43 -10.90
C VAL A 293 -9.07 -28.79 -10.67
N GLU A 294 -9.70 -28.27 -11.72
CA GLU A 294 -11.08 -27.75 -11.67
C GLU A 294 -12.04 -28.82 -11.15
N TYR A 295 -11.97 -30.05 -11.68
CA TYR A 295 -12.81 -31.16 -11.21
C TYR A 295 -12.58 -31.47 -9.72
N VAL A 296 -11.31 -31.53 -9.28
CA VAL A 296 -10.99 -31.83 -7.87
C VAL A 296 -11.49 -30.74 -6.94
N MET A 297 -11.36 -29.46 -7.32
CA MET A 297 -11.76 -28.32 -6.50
C MET A 297 -13.27 -28.09 -6.50
N THR A 298 -13.96 -28.26 -7.62
CA THR A 298 -15.43 -28.11 -7.68
C THR A 298 -16.15 -29.28 -7.00
N ASN A 299 -15.57 -30.48 -7.06
CA ASN A 299 -16.14 -31.67 -6.47
C ASN A 299 -15.46 -32.08 -5.16
N TRP A 300 -14.62 -31.24 -4.54
CA TRP A 300 -13.80 -31.65 -3.39
C TRP A 300 -14.63 -32.27 -2.25
N GLN A 301 -15.79 -31.69 -1.94
CA GLN A 301 -16.72 -32.22 -0.92
C GLN A 301 -17.30 -33.58 -1.32
N ASP A 302 -17.58 -33.78 -2.61
CA ASP A 302 -18.18 -35.00 -3.15
C ASP A 302 -17.14 -36.10 -3.35
N ILE A 303 -15.91 -35.75 -3.75
CA ILE A 303 -14.72 -36.61 -3.78
C ILE A 303 -14.41 -37.06 -2.35
N LEU A 304 -14.45 -36.14 -1.38
CA LEU A 304 -14.32 -36.46 0.04
C LEU A 304 -15.43 -37.39 0.52
N ARG A 305 -16.69 -37.20 0.11
CA ARG A 305 -17.81 -38.08 0.50
C ARG A 305 -17.76 -39.47 -0.16
N ARG A 306 -17.42 -39.55 -1.45
CA ARG A 306 -17.50 -40.79 -2.27
C ARG A 306 -16.28 -41.70 -2.15
N SER A 307 -15.10 -41.15 -1.87
CA SER A 307 -13.88 -41.93 -1.65
C SER A 307 -13.93 -42.85 -0.42
N ALA A 308 -14.84 -42.58 0.53
CA ALA A 308 -15.14 -43.48 1.64
C ALA A 308 -16.04 -44.67 1.26
N ALA A 309 -16.63 -44.69 0.06
CA ALA A 309 -17.71 -45.61 -0.29
C ALA A 309 -17.46 -46.50 -1.52
N ARG A 310 -16.44 -46.25 -2.37
CA ARG A 310 -16.20 -47.07 -3.58
C ARG A 310 -14.70 -47.38 -3.84
N PRO A 311 -14.37 -48.61 -4.30
CA PRO A 311 -12.98 -49.03 -4.60
C PRO A 311 -12.32 -48.25 -5.76
N GLU A 312 -13.10 -47.74 -6.72
CA GLU A 312 -12.59 -47.09 -7.93
C GLU A 312 -11.91 -45.73 -7.65
N GLY A 313 -12.37 -44.99 -6.63
CA GLY A 313 -11.74 -43.74 -6.19
C GLY A 313 -10.40 -43.94 -5.45
N GLN A 314 -10.15 -45.14 -4.94
CA GLN A 314 -8.88 -45.51 -4.27
C GLN A 314 -7.78 -45.84 -5.30
N LEU A 315 -8.16 -46.28 -6.50
CA LEU A 315 -7.25 -46.59 -7.60
C LEU A 315 -6.69 -45.35 -8.30
N ALA A 316 -7.46 -44.26 -8.36
CA ALA A 316 -7.02 -43.01 -8.99
C ALA A 316 -6.01 -42.20 -8.14
N LEU A 317 -6.05 -42.35 -6.82
CA LEU A 317 -5.28 -41.52 -5.87
C LEU A 317 -4.22 -42.30 -5.06
N GLY A 318 -4.22 -43.64 -5.16
CA GLY A 318 -3.32 -44.51 -4.42
C GLY A 318 -3.61 -44.61 -2.91
N ALA A 319 -2.84 -45.47 -2.23
CA ALA A 319 -3.00 -45.74 -0.79
C ALA A 319 -2.77 -44.51 0.10
N SER A 320 -1.87 -43.60 -0.32
CA SER A 320 -1.59 -42.32 0.34
C SER A 320 -2.76 -41.34 0.23
N GLY A 321 -3.36 -41.19 -0.95
CA GLY A 321 -4.53 -40.32 -1.16
C GLY A 321 -5.76 -40.77 -0.35
N THR A 322 -5.95 -42.08 -0.20
CA THR A 322 -7.08 -42.64 0.57
C THR A 322 -6.96 -42.37 2.08
N TYR A 323 -5.75 -42.46 2.65
CA TYR A 323 -5.49 -42.11 4.05
C TYR A 323 -5.69 -40.61 4.30
N LEU A 324 -5.26 -39.76 3.37
CA LEU A 324 -5.43 -38.31 3.42
C LEU A 324 -6.92 -37.89 3.34
N LEU A 325 -7.71 -38.51 2.47
CA LEU A 325 -9.16 -38.26 2.37
C LEU A 325 -9.91 -38.65 3.65
N TYR A 326 -9.51 -39.72 4.33
CA TYR A 326 -10.03 -40.09 5.65
C TYR A 326 -9.72 -39.01 6.70
N THR A 327 -8.50 -38.44 6.69
CA THR A 327 -8.15 -37.32 7.59
C THR A 327 -8.93 -36.03 7.27
N ALA A 328 -9.26 -35.80 6.00
CA ALA A 328 -10.07 -34.67 5.54
C ALA A 328 -11.57 -34.81 5.85
N GLN A 329 -12.13 -36.03 5.94
CA GLN A 329 -13.52 -36.22 6.42
C GLN A 329 -13.67 -35.94 7.93
N GLN A 330 -12.72 -36.40 8.74
CA GLN A 330 -12.68 -36.07 10.18
C GLN A 330 -12.48 -34.55 10.43
N ALA A 331 -12.05 -33.82 9.39
CA ALA A 331 -11.78 -32.39 9.42
C ALA A 331 -13.02 -31.50 9.45
N LEU A 332 -14.18 -31.94 8.94
CA LEU A 332 -15.41 -31.13 8.93
C LEU A 332 -15.94 -30.77 10.33
N ARG A 333 -15.32 -31.32 11.39
CA ARG A 333 -15.62 -31.05 12.79
C ARG A 333 -14.58 -30.17 13.50
N SER A 334 -13.52 -29.68 12.83
CA SER A 334 -12.57 -28.76 13.49
C SER A 334 -13.19 -27.38 13.70
N PRO A 335 -13.02 -26.76 14.88
CA PRO A 335 -13.44 -25.39 15.14
C PRO A 335 -12.97 -24.39 14.09
N GLY A 336 -11.71 -24.47 13.63
CA GLY A 336 -11.19 -23.58 12.59
C GLY A 336 -11.95 -23.69 11.25
N ILE A 337 -12.22 -24.91 10.76
CA ILE A 337 -12.97 -25.10 9.50
C ILE A 337 -14.42 -24.65 9.64
N LEU A 338 -15.07 -24.92 10.78
CA LEU A 338 -16.44 -24.48 11.02
C LEU A 338 -16.54 -22.95 11.07
N TYR A 339 -15.60 -22.31 11.76
CA TYR A 339 -15.48 -20.85 11.81
C TYR A 339 -15.21 -20.28 10.40
N GLN A 340 -14.25 -20.83 9.66
CA GLN A 340 -13.93 -20.38 8.31
C GLN A 340 -15.14 -20.53 7.38
N SER A 341 -15.87 -21.65 7.48
CA SER A 341 -17.08 -21.90 6.66
C SER A 341 -18.18 -20.89 6.97
N TYR A 342 -18.33 -20.50 8.25
CA TYR A 342 -19.25 -19.44 8.66
C TYR A 342 -18.83 -18.08 8.10
N GLU A 343 -17.55 -17.72 8.24
CA GLU A 343 -17.00 -16.45 7.73
C GLU A 343 -17.14 -16.34 6.20
N VAL A 344 -16.78 -17.39 5.46
CA VAL A 344 -16.95 -17.41 4.00
C VAL A 344 -18.42 -17.25 3.61
N LYS A 345 -19.33 -17.93 4.31
CA LYS A 345 -20.78 -17.83 4.05
C LYS A 345 -21.31 -16.43 4.36
N SER A 346 -20.88 -15.79 5.45
CA SER A 346 -21.34 -14.45 5.83
C SER A 346 -20.81 -13.37 4.87
N ASN A 347 -19.68 -13.62 4.22
CA ASN A 347 -19.03 -12.69 3.28
C ASN A 347 -19.26 -13.07 1.81
N TRP A 348 -20.15 -14.03 1.51
CA TRP A 348 -20.39 -14.49 0.14
C TRP A 348 -20.87 -13.40 -0.82
N HIS A 349 -21.49 -12.34 -0.30
CA HIS A 349 -21.90 -11.20 -1.11
C HIS A 349 -20.71 -10.45 -1.74
N LEU A 350 -19.52 -10.50 -1.11
CA LEU A 350 -18.29 -9.87 -1.61
C LEU A 350 -17.66 -10.61 -2.79
N VAL A 351 -18.12 -11.83 -3.11
CA VAL A 351 -17.65 -12.58 -4.28
C VAL A 351 -17.86 -11.80 -5.58
N HIS A 352 -18.95 -11.02 -5.64
CA HIS A 352 -19.22 -10.16 -6.78
C HIS A 352 -18.11 -9.14 -7.02
N ASN A 353 -17.37 -8.72 -5.99
CA ASN A 353 -16.28 -7.73 -6.12
C ASN A 353 -15.13 -8.24 -6.98
N HIS A 354 -15.02 -9.56 -7.20
CA HIS A 354 -14.05 -10.12 -8.13
C HIS A 354 -14.40 -9.85 -9.59
N THR A 355 -15.68 -9.66 -9.95
CA THR A 355 -16.06 -9.59 -11.35
C THR A 355 -15.54 -8.32 -12.02
N LEU A 356 -15.29 -8.41 -13.33
CA LEU A 356 -14.84 -7.27 -14.09
C LEU A 356 -15.93 -6.18 -14.17
N ASP A 357 -17.20 -6.56 -14.22
CA ASP A 357 -18.34 -5.64 -14.13
C ASP A 357 -18.30 -4.81 -12.85
N ALA A 358 -18.03 -5.43 -11.70
CA ALA A 358 -17.91 -4.74 -10.43
C ALA A 358 -16.71 -3.79 -10.45
N LEU A 359 -15.55 -4.28 -10.95
CA LEU A 359 -14.35 -3.46 -11.11
C LEU A 359 -14.60 -2.24 -11.98
N ILE A 360 -15.23 -2.40 -13.15
CA ILE A 360 -15.55 -1.31 -14.07
C ILE A 360 -16.53 -0.32 -13.43
N SER A 361 -17.55 -0.82 -12.72
CA SER A 361 -18.51 0.02 -12.00
C SER A 361 -17.80 0.90 -10.98
N TYR A 362 -17.06 0.31 -10.04
CA TYR A 362 -16.32 1.06 -9.01
C TYR A 362 -15.22 1.94 -9.59
N TYR A 363 -14.58 1.53 -10.69
CA TYR A 363 -13.57 2.34 -11.36
C TYR A 363 -14.16 3.62 -11.95
N ASN A 364 -15.44 3.62 -12.32
CA ASN A 364 -16.12 4.79 -12.88
C ASN A 364 -16.75 5.70 -11.82
N GLU A 365 -16.79 5.28 -10.55
CA GLU A 365 -17.25 6.10 -9.44
C GLU A 365 -16.31 7.28 -9.13
N GLN A 366 -16.77 8.20 -8.28
CA GLN A 366 -16.04 9.41 -7.88
C GLN A 366 -14.74 9.08 -7.11
N HIS A 367 -13.83 10.06 -7.01
CA HIS A 367 -12.48 9.85 -6.47
C HIS A 367 -12.43 9.42 -5.00
N ASP A 368 -13.44 9.73 -4.19
CA ASP A 368 -13.45 9.44 -2.75
C ASP A 368 -13.59 7.94 -2.42
N THR A 369 -13.88 7.09 -3.43
CA THR A 369 -13.90 5.61 -3.30
C THR A 369 -12.63 4.97 -3.86
N LYS A 370 -11.55 5.74 -4.02
CA LYS A 370 -10.30 5.27 -4.62
C LYS A 370 -9.10 5.62 -3.74
N GLN A 371 -8.27 4.62 -3.48
CA GLN A 371 -7.04 4.78 -2.73
C GLN A 371 -5.89 4.18 -3.53
N THR A 372 -4.77 4.89 -3.63
CA THR A 372 -3.55 4.33 -4.22
C THR A 372 -2.50 4.12 -3.15
N ILE A 373 -2.05 2.88 -3.03
CA ILE A 373 -0.96 2.45 -2.17
C ILE A 373 0.25 2.19 -3.05
N TYR A 374 1.37 2.78 -2.68
CA TYR A 374 2.65 2.58 -3.34
C TYR A 374 3.48 1.59 -2.56
N GLN A 375 4.10 0.65 -3.28
CA GLN A 375 5.00 -0.33 -2.71
C GLN A 375 6.44 0.10 -3.00
N ILE A 376 7.11 0.67 -2.00
CA ILE A 376 8.44 1.26 -2.18
C ILE A 376 9.45 0.59 -1.28
N GLN A 377 10.63 0.31 -1.81
CA GLN A 377 11.75 -0.20 -1.03
C GLN A 377 12.33 0.93 -0.19
N ASP A 378 12.33 0.76 1.14
CA ASP A 378 13.05 1.63 2.05
C ASP A 378 14.56 1.49 1.80
N VAL A 379 15.20 2.64 1.55
CA VAL A 379 16.63 2.74 1.23
C VAL A 379 17.50 2.33 2.43
N ILE A 380 16.99 2.46 3.66
CA ILE A 380 17.74 2.18 4.89
C ILE A 380 17.60 0.72 5.31
N SER A 381 16.37 0.21 5.40
CA SER A 381 16.14 -1.19 5.83
C SER A 381 16.22 -2.20 4.69
N GLY A 382 16.05 -1.77 3.44
CA GLY A 382 15.87 -2.66 2.28
C GLY A 382 14.51 -3.34 2.23
N GLU A 383 13.62 -3.10 3.21
CA GLU A 383 12.27 -3.65 3.27
C GLU A 383 11.30 -2.85 2.40
N TYR A 384 10.24 -3.51 1.92
CA TYR A 384 9.20 -2.83 1.15
C TYR A 384 8.12 -2.29 2.08
N VAL A 385 7.90 -0.98 2.02
CA VAL A 385 6.89 -0.26 2.79
C VAL A 385 5.70 0.04 1.88
N LEU A 386 4.50 -0.15 2.42
CA LEU A 386 3.25 0.25 1.78
C LEU A 386 2.91 1.68 2.21
N LEU A 387 2.81 2.58 1.23
CA LEU A 387 2.65 4.00 1.46
C LEU A 387 1.36 4.48 0.80
N ASN A 388 0.42 4.96 1.61
CA ASN A 388 -0.83 5.54 1.14
C ASN A 388 -0.63 7.00 0.76
N LYS A 389 -1.00 7.37 -0.48
CA LYS A 389 -0.93 8.76 -0.98
C LYS A 389 -1.60 9.77 -0.04
N GLN A 390 -2.75 9.42 0.53
CA GLN A 390 -3.49 10.32 1.40
C GLN A 390 -2.79 10.51 2.74
N ASP A 391 -2.30 9.44 3.36
CA ASP A 391 -1.60 9.51 4.64
C ASP A 391 -0.32 10.34 4.52
N LEU A 392 0.37 10.24 3.38
CA LEU A 392 1.58 11.02 3.09
C LEU A 392 1.28 12.51 2.89
N ARG A 393 0.16 12.82 2.24
CA ARG A 393 -0.34 14.20 2.12
C ARG A 393 -0.73 14.77 3.48
N GLU A 394 -1.49 14.01 4.28
CA GLU A 394 -1.86 14.41 5.64
C GLU A 394 -0.64 14.57 6.55
N PHE A 395 0.36 13.71 6.40
CA PHE A 395 1.63 13.81 7.10
C PHE A 395 2.33 15.13 6.77
N GLY A 396 2.47 15.47 5.48
CA GLY A 396 3.04 16.76 5.05
C GLY A 396 2.31 17.96 5.65
N LEU A 397 0.97 17.98 5.54
CA LEU A 397 0.13 19.06 6.07
C LEU A 397 0.25 19.24 7.59
N ARG A 398 0.38 18.14 8.35
CA ARG A 398 0.56 18.21 9.81
C ARG A 398 1.90 18.85 10.19
N TYR A 399 2.96 18.59 9.43
CA TYR A 399 4.27 19.18 9.69
C TYR A 399 4.30 20.68 9.35
N GLU A 400 3.71 21.08 8.22
CA GLU A 400 3.54 22.50 7.88
C GLU A 400 2.77 23.24 8.96
N HIS A 401 1.63 22.68 9.37
CA HIS A 401 0.84 23.27 10.44
C HIS A 401 1.61 23.36 11.76
N ALA A 402 2.43 22.36 12.10
CA ALA A 402 3.27 22.41 13.30
C ALA A 402 4.34 23.51 13.23
N ILE A 403 4.93 23.74 12.06
CA ILE A 403 5.89 24.83 11.82
C ILE A 403 5.17 26.19 11.96
N GLU A 404 4.01 26.37 11.34
CA GLU A 404 3.18 27.59 11.45
C GLU A 404 2.84 27.91 12.91
N GLN A 405 2.36 26.92 13.67
CA GLN A 405 2.04 27.08 15.10
C GLN A 405 3.26 27.51 15.92
N LYS A 406 4.44 26.94 15.62
CA LYS A 406 5.69 27.33 16.31
C LYS A 406 6.11 28.76 15.96
N TYR A 407 5.93 29.21 14.71
CA TYR A 407 6.17 30.61 14.34
C TYR A 407 5.23 31.57 15.07
N LEU A 408 3.95 31.22 15.23
CA LEU A 408 2.99 32.02 16.00
C LEU A 408 3.42 32.14 17.47
N ILE A 409 3.77 31.02 18.11
CA ILE A 409 4.27 31.00 19.50
C ILE A 409 5.55 31.86 19.62
N LEU A 410 6.45 31.76 18.65
CA LEU A 410 7.68 32.54 18.63
C LEU A 410 7.40 34.05 18.51
N GLN A 411 6.41 34.44 17.70
CA GLN A 411 5.97 35.82 17.60
C GLN A 411 5.36 36.33 18.92
N GLU A 412 4.54 35.52 19.60
CA GLU A 412 3.96 35.85 20.90
C GLU A 412 5.06 36.01 21.97
N LEU A 413 6.01 35.07 22.05
CA LEU A 413 7.12 35.14 23.01
C LEU A 413 8.02 36.36 22.79
N ARG A 414 8.29 36.72 21.53
CA ARG A 414 9.05 37.95 21.20
C ARG A 414 8.27 39.21 21.54
N THR A 415 6.95 39.20 21.35
CA THR A 415 6.08 40.32 21.73
C THR A 415 6.06 40.50 23.25
N PHE A 416 5.88 39.42 24.00
CA PHE A 416 5.96 39.42 25.46
C PHE A 416 7.30 39.98 25.97
N LEU A 417 8.40 39.54 25.35
CA LEU A 417 9.76 39.95 25.73
C LEU A 417 10.05 41.43 25.47
N HIS A 418 9.63 41.97 24.33
CA HIS A 418 10.01 43.31 23.87
C HIS A 418 8.96 44.40 24.11
N GLN A 419 7.75 44.02 24.53
CA GLN A 419 6.68 44.99 24.81
C GLN A 419 6.17 44.81 26.23
N GLU A 420 5.62 43.63 26.56
CA GLU A 420 4.91 43.46 27.83
C GLU A 420 5.83 43.53 29.05
N ILE A 421 7.01 42.90 28.99
CA ILE A 421 7.96 42.93 30.11
C ILE A 421 8.53 44.34 30.32
N ASP A 422 8.89 45.03 29.24
CA ASP A 422 9.44 46.40 29.30
C ASP A 422 8.38 47.38 29.83
N ASP A 423 7.14 47.26 29.36
CA ASP A 423 6.00 48.07 29.83
C ASP A 423 5.74 47.85 31.33
N LEU A 424 5.75 46.60 31.79
CA LEU A 424 5.55 46.24 33.19
C LEU A 424 6.68 46.81 34.07
N TYR A 425 7.93 46.69 33.61
CA TYR A 425 9.09 47.21 34.32
C TYR A 425 9.04 48.74 34.44
N ASP A 426 8.65 49.44 33.38
CA ASP A 426 8.47 50.89 33.39
C ASP A 426 7.23 51.35 34.17
N GLU A 427 6.17 50.54 34.24
CA GLU A 427 5.04 50.77 35.14
C GLU A 427 5.47 50.69 36.61
N VAL A 428 6.21 49.63 36.99
CA VAL A 428 6.73 49.47 38.36
C VAL A 428 7.66 50.62 38.75
N LYS A 429 8.54 51.07 37.84
CA LYS A 429 9.37 52.27 38.06
C LYS A 429 8.52 53.51 38.31
N ARG A 430 7.47 53.72 37.51
CA ARG A 430 6.56 54.88 37.65
C ARG A 430 5.84 54.86 38.99
N ASP A 431 5.29 53.72 39.41
CA ASP A 431 4.62 53.58 40.70
C ASP A 431 5.57 53.79 41.89
N LEU A 432 6.78 53.22 41.82
CA LEU A 432 7.82 53.43 42.83
C LEU A 432 8.25 54.90 42.90
N ASN A 433 8.45 55.57 41.76
CA ASN A 433 8.74 57.00 41.70
C ASN A 433 7.63 57.85 42.32
N ALA A 434 6.36 57.51 42.06
CA ALA A 434 5.23 58.22 42.64
C ALA A 434 5.19 58.07 44.17
N LYS A 435 5.43 56.86 44.68
CA LYS A 435 5.54 56.58 46.13
C LYS A 435 6.71 57.34 46.76
N MET A 436 7.89 57.33 46.13
CA MET A 436 9.05 58.09 46.59
C MET A 436 8.74 59.59 46.68
N THR A 437 8.18 60.18 45.62
CA THR A 437 7.78 61.59 45.61
C THR A 437 6.78 61.94 46.72
N SER A 438 5.81 61.05 46.97
CA SER A 438 4.83 61.23 48.05
C SER A 438 5.49 61.23 49.43
N LEU A 439 6.44 60.31 49.66
CA LEU A 439 7.18 60.20 50.92
C LEU A 439 8.16 61.36 51.13
N GLU A 440 8.81 61.86 50.07
CA GLU A 440 9.67 63.07 50.11
C GLU A 440 8.85 64.32 50.44
N SER A 441 7.62 64.40 49.93
CA SER A 441 6.69 65.50 50.20
C SER A 441 6.05 65.41 51.59
N SER A 442 6.18 64.27 52.28
CA SER A 442 5.65 64.06 53.64
C SER A 442 6.54 63.12 54.47
N PRO A 443 7.77 63.55 54.83
CA PRO A 443 8.78 62.69 55.49
C PRO A 443 8.33 62.11 56.84
N GLY A 444 7.44 62.82 57.55
CA GLY A 444 6.90 62.41 58.85
C GLY A 444 6.00 61.17 58.80
N SER A 445 5.63 60.68 57.62
CA SER A 445 4.82 59.46 57.44
C SER A 445 5.61 58.14 57.64
N ILE A 446 6.94 58.17 57.55
CA ILE A 446 7.81 56.99 57.68
C ILE A 446 8.17 56.69 59.15
N VAL A 447 8.16 57.71 60.00
CA VAL A 447 8.49 57.54 61.42
C VAL A 447 7.25 57.04 62.14
N SER A 448 7.17 55.73 62.40
CA SER A 448 6.20 55.20 63.36
C SER A 448 6.39 55.90 64.70
N THR A 449 5.35 56.55 65.20
CA THR A 449 5.31 57.13 66.55
C THR A 449 5.85 56.12 67.57
N PRO A 450 6.70 56.51 68.54
CA PRO A 450 7.27 55.55 69.49
C PRO A 450 6.15 54.91 70.31
N LYS A 451 6.13 53.57 70.41
CA LYS A 451 5.33 52.89 71.45
C LYS A 451 5.80 53.39 72.81
N ARG A 452 4.92 54.06 73.55
CA ARG A 452 5.13 54.44 74.95
C ARG A 452 5.58 53.21 75.75
N SER A 453 6.81 53.20 76.26
CA SER A 453 7.19 52.26 77.31
C SER A 453 6.55 52.72 78.62
N THR A 454 5.58 51.96 79.11
CA THR A 454 5.03 52.13 80.45
C THR A 454 6.01 51.60 81.49
N GLY A 455 6.64 52.48 82.27
CA GLY A 455 7.34 52.11 83.50
C GLY A 455 8.32 53.17 84.04
N GLY A 456 8.08 53.63 85.27
CA GLY A 456 9.14 54.18 86.14
C GLY A 456 9.07 55.66 86.49
N VAL A 457 8.58 55.95 87.70
CA VAL A 457 8.64 57.23 88.39
C VAL A 457 10.09 57.49 88.83
N LEU A 458 10.81 58.40 88.16
CA LEU A 458 11.86 59.30 88.68
C LEU A 458 12.71 59.85 87.51
N GLY A 459 12.61 61.18 87.31
CA GLY A 459 13.69 62.05 86.83
C GLY A 459 14.43 61.67 85.54
N GLY A 460 13.96 62.22 84.41
CA GLY A 460 14.76 62.44 83.21
C GLY A 460 14.62 61.36 82.14
N SER A 461 13.81 61.63 81.13
CA SER A 461 13.92 60.95 79.83
C SER A 461 13.93 62.04 78.76
N PHE A 462 15.10 62.27 78.18
CA PHE A 462 15.23 63.00 76.93
C PHE A 462 14.53 62.15 75.86
N SER A 463 13.26 62.44 75.59
CA SER A 463 12.69 62.06 74.30
C SER A 463 13.32 62.99 73.27
N ASP A 464 14.49 62.60 72.76
CA ASP A 464 14.98 63.13 71.49
C ASP A 464 13.96 62.72 70.43
N PHE A 465 12.93 63.55 70.23
CA PHE A 465 12.06 63.46 69.09
C PHE A 465 12.91 63.83 67.87
N ARG A 466 13.61 62.84 67.31
CA ARG A 466 14.23 63.00 66.00
C ARG A 466 13.08 63.10 64.99
N THR A 467 12.71 64.31 64.62
CA THR A 467 11.85 64.55 63.46
C THR A 467 12.69 64.33 62.22
N LEU A 468 12.14 63.57 61.28
CA LEU A 468 12.78 63.36 60.00
C LEU A 468 12.46 64.58 59.13
N ASP A 469 13.41 65.52 59.06
CA ASP A 469 13.17 66.82 58.42
C ASP A 469 13.19 66.75 56.88
N ARG A 470 13.94 65.80 56.31
CA ARG A 470 14.03 65.58 54.86
C ARG A 470 14.42 64.14 54.55
N ILE A 471 13.83 63.61 53.50
CA ILE A 471 14.25 62.37 52.84
C ILE A 471 14.48 62.70 51.37
N GLU A 472 15.48 62.07 50.77
CA GLU A 472 15.73 62.12 49.35
C GLU A 472 16.06 60.71 48.90
N PHE A 473 15.29 60.20 47.94
CA PHE A 473 15.52 58.88 47.37
C PHE A 473 16.40 58.97 46.15
N ASP A 474 17.32 58.00 46.02
CA ASP A 474 18.03 57.77 44.77
C ASP A 474 17.04 57.23 43.72
N ARG A 475 16.93 57.95 42.60
CA ARG A 475 16.04 57.60 41.48
C ARG A 475 16.75 56.82 40.37
N SER A 476 17.98 56.37 40.61
CA SER A 476 18.68 55.46 39.71
C SER A 476 18.15 54.03 39.86
N PHE A 477 17.27 53.62 38.93
CA PHE A 477 16.83 52.23 38.84
C PHE A 477 17.90 51.43 38.10
N LYS A 478 18.35 50.31 38.70
CA LYS A 478 19.17 49.33 38.00
C LYS A 478 18.39 48.78 36.81
N PRO A 479 19.02 48.56 35.64
CA PRO A 479 18.35 47.95 34.49
C PRO A 479 17.77 46.58 34.86
N MET A 480 16.79 46.13 34.09
CA MET A 480 16.15 44.84 34.32
C MET A 480 17.19 43.71 34.28
N ASP A 481 17.12 42.83 35.28
CA ASP A 481 18.05 41.71 35.41
C ASP A 481 17.84 40.70 34.28
N GLU A 482 18.91 40.35 33.59
CA GLU A 482 18.89 39.33 32.54
C GLU A 482 18.37 37.98 33.06
N ALA A 483 18.47 37.69 34.36
CA ALA A 483 17.87 36.50 34.96
C ALA A 483 16.34 36.38 34.75
N ILE A 484 15.65 37.50 34.49
CA ILE A 484 14.20 37.55 34.21
C ILE A 484 13.91 37.22 32.75
N THR A 485 14.75 37.69 31.81
CA THR A 485 14.56 37.54 30.37
C THR A 485 15.24 36.29 29.80
N ASN A 486 16.36 35.84 30.38
CA ASN A 486 17.13 34.68 29.95
C ASN A 486 16.30 33.37 29.83
N PRO A 487 15.38 33.04 30.75
CA PRO A 487 14.52 31.87 30.58
C PRO A 487 13.66 31.94 29.32
N VAL A 488 13.14 33.12 28.97
CA VAL A 488 12.32 33.34 27.77
C VAL A 488 13.19 33.25 26.51
N TYR A 489 14.38 33.85 26.51
CA TYR A 489 15.35 33.71 25.41
C TYR A 489 15.74 32.24 25.17
N ASN A 490 15.92 31.44 26.22
CA ASN A 490 16.22 30.02 26.10
C ASN A 490 15.07 29.24 25.43
N VAL A 491 13.82 29.55 25.80
CA VAL A 491 12.63 28.95 25.16
C VAL A 491 12.53 29.36 23.68
N ILE A 492 12.76 30.64 23.37
CA ILE A 492 12.80 31.13 21.98
C ILE A 492 13.86 30.37 21.18
N ASN A 493 15.10 30.30 21.67
CA ASN A 493 16.20 29.57 21.00
C ASN A 493 15.88 28.08 20.80
N GLN A 494 15.21 27.45 21.77
CA GLN A 494 14.78 26.06 21.63
C GLN A 494 13.74 25.91 20.53
N ILE A 495 12.72 26.76 20.50
CA ILE A 495 11.68 26.73 19.47
C ILE A 495 12.26 27.01 18.08
N GLU A 496 13.20 27.95 17.95
CA GLU A 496 13.91 28.23 16.69
C GLU A 496 14.69 27.01 16.19
N ASN A 497 15.40 26.32 17.10
CA ASN A 497 16.11 25.09 16.74
C ASN A 497 15.15 23.98 16.31
N GLU A 498 14.00 23.84 16.99
CA GLU A 498 12.96 22.88 16.61
C GLU A 498 12.36 23.22 15.23
N ILE A 499 12.09 24.50 14.95
CA ILE A 499 11.62 24.96 13.62
C ILE A 499 12.65 24.58 12.55
N ASN A 500 13.92 24.96 12.73
CA ASN A 500 14.99 24.66 11.77
C ASN A 500 15.12 23.15 11.51
N HIS A 501 14.98 22.33 12.55
CA HIS A 501 15.01 20.88 12.42
C HIS A 501 13.81 20.34 11.63
N LEU A 502 12.61 20.83 11.92
CA LEU A 502 11.39 20.44 11.21
C LEU A 502 11.43 20.87 9.74
N GLU A 503 11.89 22.08 9.43
CA GLU A 503 12.05 22.55 8.05
C GLU A 503 13.06 21.71 7.27
N SER A 504 14.19 21.36 7.89
CA SER A 504 15.19 20.47 7.29
C SER A 504 14.64 19.06 7.04
N PHE A 505 13.87 18.53 8.01
CA PHE A 505 13.18 17.25 7.86
C PHE A 505 12.15 17.28 6.73
N VAL A 506 11.27 18.29 6.69
CA VAL A 506 10.25 18.44 5.64
C VAL A 506 10.90 18.59 4.27
N SER A 507 11.97 19.39 4.15
CA SER A 507 12.70 19.55 2.89
C SER A 507 13.32 18.22 2.42
N SER A 508 13.90 17.46 3.34
CA SER A 508 14.49 16.15 3.03
C SER A 508 13.43 15.11 2.68
N PHE A 509 12.31 15.10 3.41
CA PHE A 509 11.13 14.30 3.12
C PHE A 509 10.60 14.62 1.73
N GLN A 510 10.37 15.89 1.41
CA GLN A 510 9.89 16.33 0.11
C GLN A 510 10.85 15.97 -1.03
N ALA A 511 12.16 16.15 -0.86
CA ALA A 511 13.13 15.79 -1.89
C ALA A 511 13.14 14.28 -2.18
N THR A 512 13.17 13.46 -1.12
CA THR A 512 13.10 11.99 -1.22
C THR A 512 11.78 11.55 -1.85
N TYR A 513 10.69 12.18 -1.43
CA TYR A 513 9.35 11.90 -1.91
C TYR A 513 9.18 12.32 -3.37
N LEU A 514 9.60 13.52 -3.76
CA LEU A 514 9.55 13.96 -5.16
C LEU A 514 10.36 13.05 -6.08
N GLU A 515 11.49 12.53 -5.62
CA GLU A 515 12.27 11.54 -6.37
C GLU A 515 11.55 10.18 -6.46
N MET A 516 10.95 9.72 -5.36
CA MET A 516 10.14 8.49 -5.30
C MET A 516 8.91 8.54 -6.22
N PHE A 517 8.35 9.72 -6.46
CA PHE A 517 7.15 9.92 -7.28
C PHE A 517 7.40 10.73 -8.56
N ALA A 518 8.66 10.86 -8.99
CA ALA A 518 9.03 11.64 -10.17
C ALA A 518 8.37 11.12 -11.47
N THR A 519 7.92 9.87 -11.48
CA THR A 519 7.16 9.24 -12.56
C THR A 519 5.66 9.55 -12.53
N ASP A 520 5.12 10.10 -11.44
CA ASP A 520 3.72 10.48 -11.28
C ASP A 520 3.59 12.01 -11.17
N GLU A 521 3.41 12.67 -12.33
CA GLU A 521 3.22 14.12 -12.44
C GLU A 521 2.10 14.66 -11.55
N SER A 522 1.07 13.87 -11.23
CA SER A 522 -0.04 14.31 -10.37
C SER A 522 0.40 14.48 -8.92
N ILE A 523 1.33 13.66 -8.45
CA ILE A 523 1.87 13.72 -7.09
C ILE A 523 2.90 14.84 -7.00
N ALA A 524 3.85 14.87 -7.94
CA ALA A 524 4.88 15.90 -8.00
C ALA A 524 4.26 17.31 -8.08
N SER A 525 3.20 17.49 -8.87
CA SER A 525 2.49 18.77 -8.97
C SER A 525 1.71 19.13 -7.71
N SER A 526 1.03 18.17 -7.07
CA SER A 526 0.33 18.41 -5.80
C SER A 526 1.29 18.83 -4.69
N ILE A 527 2.53 18.32 -4.73
CA ILE A 527 3.57 18.63 -3.74
C ILE A 527 4.27 19.96 -4.04
N GLY A 528 4.53 20.24 -5.32
CA GLY A 528 5.12 21.51 -5.76
C GLY A 528 4.27 22.73 -5.41
N THR A 529 2.95 22.59 -5.23
CA THR A 529 2.08 23.67 -4.73
C THR A 529 2.29 24.03 -3.26
N TYR A 530 2.97 23.20 -2.48
CA TYR A 530 3.27 23.46 -1.06
C TYR A 530 4.58 24.23 -0.85
N ALA A 531 5.34 24.51 -1.92
CA ALA A 531 6.48 25.40 -1.90
C ALA A 531 6.04 26.85 -2.17
N ARG A 532 5.45 27.51 -1.18
CA ARG A 532 5.36 28.99 -1.13
C ARG A 532 5.60 29.53 0.26
#